data_AF-A0A2E4Z8F2-F1
#
_entry.id   AF-A0A2E4Z8F2-F1
#
_cell.length_a   1.000
_cell.length_b   1.000
_cell.length_c   1.000
_cell.angle_alpha   90.00
_cell.angle_beta   90.00
_cell.angle_gamma   90.00
#
_symmetry.space_group_name_H-M   'P 1'
#
loop_
_entity.id
_entity.type
_entity.pdbx_description
1 polymer ?
#
loop_
_entity_poly.entity_id
_entity_poly.type
_entity_poly.pdbx_seq_one_letter_code
_entity_poly.pdbx_strand_id
1 'polypeptide(L)'
;MIYGMTVPGTPIRWTTFSSSDNPQPFRRVLFSAWSQAEGLRGQPDALMVSRHLAQSDPTLETDLATIGVGLDIAGPREKSLPASLRSAQDKARWISSSSRSEASPVDQVITSFSGDALTDHDWRSRDRRRDLGDRELEERIEAWLALPAREPDPSFATEQVWKPGPWLTSWESSIPPDRERYFSHSGIERRTWLLTGQEPRDEMEDEEENFGGGYDNAPEIASNVVACWPNPPKEIAQSLGTTVKALQWFLDDKASLDRSRRFALLDMLGIDFDERLGCYAASGPCVLVANKPGPLEDIYTDMTGGGDAWPCELVPAKGQADPSWRYVLINPHSRPPSILMVACGDKIADRLGDLLLNFDGIRRVDPVLYRDVASTCAKACQSPRANGPAIRHFSDRYKDLWANCMWLPGENQDDGEA
;
A
#
# COMPACT_ATOMS: atom_id res chain seq x y z
N MET A 1 17.46 -15.00 9.46
CA MET A 1 16.43 -15.51 8.53
C MET A 1 15.06 -15.47 9.18
N ILE A 2 14.01 -15.28 8.36
CA ILE A 2 12.61 -15.23 8.78
C ILE A 2 11.88 -16.37 8.09
N TYR A 3 11.08 -17.13 8.84
CA TYR A 3 10.15 -18.12 8.30
C TYR A 3 8.74 -17.68 8.65
N GLY A 4 7.81 -17.78 7.70
CA GLY A 4 6.43 -17.39 7.90
C GLY A 4 5.46 -18.40 7.30
N MET A 5 4.37 -18.67 8.01
CA MET A 5 3.27 -19.52 7.54
C MET A 5 1.95 -18.79 7.75
N THR A 6 1.10 -18.81 6.73
CA THR A 6 -0.16 -18.07 6.69
C THR A 6 -1.29 -19.00 6.29
N VAL A 7 -2.47 -18.81 6.88
CA VAL A 7 -3.70 -19.49 6.47
C VAL A 7 -4.28 -18.76 5.25
N PRO A 8 -4.56 -19.45 4.13
CA PRO A 8 -5.02 -18.81 2.90
C PRO A 8 -6.25 -17.91 3.08
N GLY A 9 -6.11 -16.65 2.66
CA GLY A 9 -7.17 -15.65 2.70
C GLY A 9 -7.71 -15.33 4.09
N THR A 10 -6.88 -15.50 5.13
CA THR A 10 -7.10 -14.92 6.45
C THR A 10 -5.84 -14.14 6.88
N PRO A 11 -5.94 -13.22 7.86
CA PRO A 11 -4.78 -12.56 8.43
C PRO A 11 -3.98 -13.44 9.41
N ILE A 12 -4.39 -14.70 9.64
CA ILE A 12 -3.74 -15.59 10.59
C ILE A 12 -2.37 -16.01 10.05
N ARG A 13 -1.32 -15.55 10.74
CA ARG A 13 0.07 -15.81 10.36
C ARG A 13 0.96 -16.04 11.55
N TRP A 14 1.78 -17.07 11.45
CA TRP A 14 2.86 -17.38 12.37
C TRP A 14 4.22 -17.07 11.74
N THR A 15 5.17 -16.61 12.57
CA THR A 15 6.52 -16.25 12.14
C THR A 15 7.55 -16.74 13.17
N THR A 16 8.71 -17.21 12.70
CA THR A 16 9.85 -17.54 13.55
C THR A 16 11.18 -17.12 12.92
N PHE A 17 12.26 -17.13 13.70
CA PHE A 17 13.56 -16.60 13.30
C PHE A 17 14.69 -17.62 13.49
N SER A 18 15.72 -17.52 12.64
CA SER A 18 17.00 -18.23 12.82
C SER A 18 18.18 -17.35 12.42
N SER A 19 19.39 -17.75 12.78
CA SER A 19 20.60 -17.13 12.23
C SER A 19 20.69 -17.42 10.72
N SER A 20 21.35 -16.53 9.97
CA SER A 20 21.76 -16.81 8.57
C SER A 20 22.87 -17.85 8.50
N ASP A 21 23.74 -17.86 9.50
CA ASP A 21 24.91 -18.75 9.54
C ASP A 21 24.53 -20.17 9.98
N ASN A 22 23.38 -20.29 10.66
CA ASN A 22 22.82 -21.55 11.11
C ASN A 22 21.29 -21.56 10.91
N PRO A 23 20.82 -21.79 9.67
CA PRO A 23 19.39 -21.87 9.37
C PRO A 23 18.75 -23.10 10.00
N GLN A 24 17.49 -22.96 10.43
CA GLN A 24 16.74 -24.11 10.94
C GLN A 24 16.26 -25.00 9.79
N PRO A 25 16.25 -26.34 9.98
CA PRO A 25 15.65 -27.25 9.01
C PRO A 25 14.16 -26.96 8.78
N PHE A 26 13.73 -26.97 7.52
CA PHE A 26 12.36 -26.59 7.16
C PHE A 26 11.30 -27.48 7.81
N ARG A 27 11.54 -28.80 7.90
CA ARG A 27 10.66 -29.75 8.61
C ARG A 27 10.51 -29.39 10.09
N ARG A 28 11.59 -28.99 10.76
CA ARG A 28 11.56 -28.52 12.15
C ARG A 28 10.73 -27.25 12.30
N VAL A 29 10.89 -26.31 11.37
CA VAL A 29 10.11 -25.07 11.34
C VAL A 29 8.61 -25.36 11.17
N LEU A 30 8.25 -26.21 10.21
CA LEU A 30 6.86 -26.63 9.98
C LEU A 30 6.28 -27.35 11.19
N PHE A 31 7.01 -28.31 11.75
CA PHE A 31 6.62 -29.04 12.95
C PHE A 31 6.39 -28.10 14.14
N SER A 32 7.31 -27.16 14.39
CA SER A 32 7.16 -26.14 15.43
C SER A 32 5.94 -25.27 15.20
N ALA A 33 5.69 -24.84 13.96
CA ALA A 33 4.55 -24.02 13.62
C ALA A 33 3.23 -24.76 13.90
N TRP A 34 3.10 -26.01 13.45
CA TRP A 34 1.90 -26.82 13.69
C TRP A 34 1.73 -27.19 15.17
N SER A 35 2.83 -27.33 15.92
CA SER A 35 2.74 -27.69 17.34
C SER A 35 2.41 -26.51 18.25
N GLN A 36 2.92 -25.32 17.93
CA GLN A 36 2.92 -24.18 18.86
C GLN A 36 1.91 -23.09 18.49
N ALA A 37 1.62 -22.91 17.20
CA ALA A 37 0.82 -21.79 16.74
C ALA A 37 -0.68 -22.14 16.77
N GLU A 38 -1.38 -21.69 17.82
CA GLU A 38 -2.79 -22.07 18.03
C GLU A 38 -3.69 -21.69 16.85
N GLY A 39 -3.44 -20.53 16.22
CA GLY A 39 -4.23 -20.04 15.09
C GLY A 39 -4.09 -20.88 13.83
N LEU A 40 -3.02 -21.67 13.67
CA LEU A 40 -2.82 -22.52 12.49
C LEU A 40 -3.58 -23.84 12.56
N ARG A 41 -4.15 -24.17 13.73
CA ARG A 41 -4.94 -25.40 13.95
C ARG A 41 -4.18 -26.70 13.67
N GLY A 42 -2.85 -26.66 13.76
CA GLY A 42 -2.02 -27.86 13.71
C GLY A 42 -1.66 -28.32 12.31
N GLN A 43 -1.54 -29.64 12.14
CA GLN A 43 -1.15 -30.24 10.86
C GLN A 43 -2.24 -30.04 9.78
N PRO A 44 -1.91 -29.42 8.63
CA PRO A 44 -2.87 -29.13 7.57
C PRO A 44 -3.11 -30.34 6.65
N ASP A 45 -4.17 -30.30 5.86
CA ASP A 45 -4.40 -31.29 4.78
C ASP A 45 -3.49 -31.04 3.56
N ALA A 46 -3.15 -29.78 3.29
CA ALA A 46 -2.28 -29.37 2.19
C ALA A 46 -1.39 -28.19 2.59
N LEU A 47 -0.17 -28.17 2.07
CA LEU A 47 0.80 -27.10 2.23
C LEU A 47 1.18 -26.54 0.86
N MET A 48 1.01 -25.23 0.69
CA MET A 48 1.47 -24.54 -0.52
C MET A 48 2.86 -23.94 -0.30
N VAL A 49 3.79 -24.22 -1.21
CA VAL A 49 5.16 -23.67 -1.16
C VAL A 49 5.54 -22.99 -2.48
N SER A 50 6.56 -22.13 -2.43
CA SER A 50 7.11 -21.54 -3.65
C SER A 50 7.89 -22.61 -4.44
N ARG A 51 7.93 -22.46 -5.77
CA ARG A 51 8.76 -23.31 -6.64
C ARG A 51 10.22 -23.39 -6.20
N HIS A 52 10.74 -22.31 -5.60
CA HIS A 52 12.12 -22.24 -5.14
C HIS A 52 12.32 -23.09 -3.88
N LEU A 53 11.39 -23.01 -2.92
CA LEU A 53 11.43 -23.87 -1.74
C LEU A 53 11.29 -25.35 -2.11
N ALA A 54 10.37 -25.70 -3.00
CA ALA A 54 10.21 -27.08 -3.49
C ALA A 54 11.49 -27.62 -4.17
N GLN A 55 12.19 -26.79 -4.96
CA GLN A 55 13.47 -27.17 -5.58
C GLN A 55 14.62 -27.35 -4.57
N SER A 56 14.53 -26.68 -3.42
CA SER A 56 15.56 -26.69 -2.38
C SER A 56 15.52 -27.93 -1.51
N ASP A 57 14.33 -28.54 -1.42
CA ASP A 57 14.06 -29.72 -0.62
C ASP A 57 13.24 -30.72 -1.43
N PRO A 58 13.89 -31.45 -2.37
CA PRO A 58 13.19 -32.37 -3.26
C PRO A 58 12.51 -33.54 -2.52
N THR A 59 12.93 -33.86 -1.29
CA THR A 59 12.32 -34.92 -0.49
C THR A 59 11.11 -34.43 0.30
N LEU A 60 10.83 -33.13 0.34
CA LEU A 60 9.73 -32.53 1.10
C LEU A 60 8.37 -33.11 0.70
N GLU A 61 8.12 -33.32 -0.59
CA GLU A 61 6.85 -33.88 -1.08
C GLU A 61 6.63 -35.31 -0.55
N THR A 62 7.66 -36.14 -0.57
CA THR A 62 7.59 -37.53 -0.10
C THR A 62 7.38 -37.58 1.41
N ASP A 63 8.07 -36.70 2.15
CA ASP A 63 7.98 -36.67 3.61
C ASP A 63 6.63 -36.12 4.09
N LEU A 64 6.08 -35.10 3.41
CA LEU A 64 4.74 -34.59 3.68
C LEU A 64 3.67 -35.65 3.33
N ALA A 65 3.83 -36.36 2.23
CA ALA A 65 2.92 -37.46 1.87
C ALA A 65 2.92 -38.58 2.92
N THR A 66 4.07 -38.85 3.56
CA THR A 66 4.19 -39.86 4.63
C THR A 66 3.32 -39.53 5.84
N ILE A 67 3.14 -38.25 6.15
CA ILE A 67 2.26 -37.77 7.22
C ILE A 67 0.87 -37.37 6.73
N GLY A 68 0.54 -37.65 5.46
CA GLY A 68 -0.77 -37.39 4.87
C GLY A 68 -1.04 -35.93 4.47
N VAL A 69 0.02 -35.11 4.31
CA VAL A 69 -0.09 -33.71 3.87
C VAL A 69 0.23 -33.61 2.38
N GLY A 70 -0.68 -33.03 1.59
CA GLY A 70 -0.44 -32.73 0.18
C GLY A 70 0.50 -31.53 0.00
N LEU A 71 1.42 -31.59 -0.98
CA LEU A 71 2.28 -30.45 -1.33
C LEU A 71 1.80 -29.79 -2.62
N ASP A 72 1.39 -28.53 -2.54
CA ASP A 72 1.05 -27.70 -3.69
C ASP A 72 2.20 -26.75 -4.05
N ILE A 73 2.72 -26.85 -5.27
CA ILE A 73 3.77 -25.95 -5.75
C ILE A 73 3.12 -24.77 -6.47
N ALA A 74 3.36 -23.56 -5.96
CA ALA A 74 2.80 -22.35 -6.52
C ALA A 74 3.21 -22.13 -8.00
N GLY A 75 2.19 -21.89 -8.84
CA GLY A 75 2.37 -21.62 -10.26
C GLY A 75 2.92 -20.22 -10.57
N PRO A 76 3.30 -19.92 -11.83
CA PRO A 76 3.92 -18.65 -12.22
C PRO A 76 3.05 -17.40 -12.01
N ARG A 77 1.74 -17.57 -11.81
CA ARG A 77 0.77 -16.48 -11.62
C ARG A 77 0.25 -16.38 -10.18
N GLU A 78 0.76 -17.20 -9.27
CA GLU A 78 0.34 -17.22 -7.88
C GLU A 78 0.92 -16.02 -7.11
N LYS A 79 0.07 -15.06 -6.75
CA LYS A 79 0.47 -13.80 -6.10
C LYS A 79 0.42 -13.87 -4.57
N SER A 80 -0.24 -14.88 -4.00
CA SER A 80 -0.44 -14.98 -2.54
C SER A 80 0.87 -15.19 -1.77
N LEU A 81 1.82 -15.98 -2.31
CA LEU A 81 3.09 -16.26 -1.63
C LEU A 81 4.01 -15.02 -1.54
N PRO A 82 4.26 -14.25 -2.62
CA PRO A 82 5.02 -12.99 -2.50
C PRO A 82 4.33 -11.94 -1.63
N ALA A 83 2.99 -11.86 -1.64
CA ALA A 83 2.25 -10.97 -0.76
C ALA A 83 2.36 -11.39 0.71
N SER A 84 2.22 -12.68 1.00
CA SER A 84 2.41 -13.25 2.33
C SER A 84 3.83 -13.03 2.86
N LEU A 85 4.85 -13.15 1.99
CA LEU A 85 6.24 -12.89 2.37
C LEU A 85 6.46 -11.43 2.78
N ARG A 86 6.02 -10.47 1.96
CA ARG A 86 6.12 -9.03 2.29
C ARG A 86 5.41 -8.72 3.60
N SER A 87 4.17 -9.18 3.74
CA SER A 87 3.39 -8.97 4.95
C SER A 87 4.03 -9.64 6.19
N ALA A 88 4.73 -10.77 6.03
CA ALA A 88 5.50 -11.39 7.11
C ALA A 88 6.74 -10.57 7.50
N GLN A 89 7.44 -10.00 6.50
CA GLN A 89 8.58 -9.11 6.72
C GLN A 89 8.15 -7.81 7.40
N ASP A 90 7.05 -7.20 6.95
CA ASP A 90 6.50 -6.00 7.56
C ASP A 90 6.09 -6.26 9.00
N LYS A 91 5.36 -7.35 9.27
CA LYS A 91 5.00 -7.75 10.63
C LYS A 91 6.24 -7.96 11.52
N ALA A 92 7.30 -8.57 10.99
CA ALA A 92 8.54 -8.78 11.74
C ALA A 92 9.24 -7.47 12.13
N ARG A 93 9.05 -6.37 11.38
CA ARG A 93 9.56 -5.03 11.75
C ARG A 93 8.89 -4.49 13.02
N TRP A 94 7.67 -4.92 13.31
CA TRP A 94 6.84 -4.42 14.41
C TRP A 94 6.89 -5.29 15.68
N ILE A 95 7.71 -6.34 15.70
CA ILE A 95 7.85 -7.20 16.89
C ILE A 95 8.73 -6.46 17.93
N SER A 96 8.10 -6.11 19.05
CA SER A 96 8.71 -5.35 20.15
C SER A 96 9.95 -6.06 20.73
N SER A 97 11.05 -5.33 20.87
CA SER A 97 12.24 -5.75 21.62
C SER A 97 12.30 -5.10 23.01
N SER A 98 11.14 -4.85 23.62
CA SER A 98 11.05 -4.28 24.97
C SER A 98 11.91 -5.10 25.93
N SER A 99 12.97 -4.46 26.46
CA SER A 99 13.97 -4.98 27.42
C SER A 99 15.12 -5.84 26.86
N ARG A 100 16.02 -5.28 26.03
CA ARG A 100 17.23 -6.01 25.61
C ARG A 100 18.50 -5.19 25.83
N SER A 101 19.39 -5.75 26.65
CA SER A 101 20.76 -5.28 26.80
C SER A 101 21.56 -5.68 25.56
N GLU A 102 22.33 -4.74 25.01
CA GLU A 102 23.24 -4.94 23.86
C GLU A 102 24.24 -6.09 24.07
N ALA A 103 24.45 -6.54 25.31
CA ALA A 103 25.37 -7.61 25.67
C ALA A 103 24.80 -9.04 25.50
N SER A 104 23.57 -9.20 25.02
CA SER A 104 22.92 -10.52 24.95
C SER A 104 23.46 -11.37 23.78
N PRO A 105 23.78 -12.66 23.98
CA PRO A 105 24.17 -13.57 22.89
C PRO A 105 23.12 -13.66 21.79
N VAL A 106 23.56 -13.71 20.52
CA VAL A 106 22.69 -13.71 19.33
C VAL A 106 21.61 -14.80 19.36
N ASP A 107 21.94 -16.01 19.82
CA ASP A 107 20.98 -17.12 19.89
C ASP A 107 19.86 -16.88 20.91
N GLN A 108 20.17 -16.20 22.02
CA GLN A 108 19.16 -15.81 23.01
C GLN A 108 18.24 -14.73 22.44
N VAL A 109 18.79 -13.77 21.70
CA VAL A 109 18.03 -12.73 21.02
C VAL A 109 17.06 -13.33 20.00
N ILE A 110 17.51 -14.27 19.17
CA ILE A 110 16.69 -14.97 18.16
C ILE A 110 15.57 -15.79 18.82
N THR A 111 15.88 -16.49 19.91
CA THR A 111 14.90 -17.27 20.67
C THR A 111 13.81 -16.36 21.24
N SER A 112 14.20 -15.24 21.86
CA SER A 112 13.24 -14.28 22.40
C SER A 112 12.39 -13.63 21.31
N PHE A 113 12.98 -13.26 20.15
CA PHE A 113 12.21 -12.74 19.00
C PHE A 113 11.15 -13.74 18.51
N SER A 114 11.51 -15.03 18.49
CA SER A 114 10.57 -16.09 18.10
C SER A 114 9.46 -16.28 19.14
N GLY A 115 9.77 -16.12 20.43
CA GLY A 115 8.79 -16.13 21.51
C GLY A 115 7.84 -14.93 21.49
N ASP A 116 8.34 -13.73 21.21
CA ASP A 116 7.54 -12.52 21.05
C ASP A 116 6.60 -12.63 19.84
N ALA A 117 7.09 -13.20 18.73
CA ALA A 117 6.28 -13.48 17.54
C ALA A 117 5.15 -14.46 17.80
N LEU A 118 5.43 -15.52 18.57
CA LEU A 118 4.43 -16.50 18.98
C LEU A 118 3.38 -15.87 19.90
N THR A 119 3.80 -15.06 20.87
CA THR A 119 2.89 -14.35 21.78
C THR A 119 1.96 -13.40 21.01
N ASP A 120 2.47 -12.62 20.05
CA ASP A 120 1.65 -11.78 19.19
C ASP A 120 0.70 -12.60 18.30
N HIS A 121 1.16 -13.73 17.76
CA HIS A 121 0.30 -14.65 17.00
C HIS A 121 -0.88 -15.15 17.86
N ASP A 122 -0.59 -15.68 19.04
CA ASP A 122 -1.60 -16.24 19.93
C ASP A 122 -2.58 -15.16 20.40
N TRP A 123 -2.06 -13.98 20.77
CA TRP A 123 -2.89 -12.84 21.14
C TRP A 123 -3.85 -12.45 20.02
N ARG A 124 -3.37 -12.30 18.78
CA ARG A 124 -4.22 -11.96 17.62
C ARG A 124 -5.18 -13.05 17.22
N SER A 125 -4.83 -14.32 17.44
CA SER A 125 -5.73 -15.44 17.17
C SER A 125 -6.88 -15.55 18.18
N ARG A 126 -6.68 -15.00 19.39
CA ARG A 126 -7.65 -15.01 20.50
C ARG A 126 -8.46 -13.73 20.60
N ASP A 127 -7.91 -12.59 20.18
CA ASP A 127 -8.59 -11.30 20.19
C ASP A 127 -9.63 -11.23 19.06
N ARG A 128 -10.88 -11.55 19.41
CA ARG A 128 -12.05 -11.58 18.51
C ARG A 128 -12.62 -10.21 18.18
N ARG A 129 -12.02 -9.13 18.69
CA ARG A 129 -12.54 -7.77 18.51
C ARG A 129 -11.62 -6.98 17.62
N ARG A 130 -11.90 -6.95 16.32
CA ARG A 130 -11.56 -5.81 15.47
C ARG A 130 -12.62 -5.63 14.41
N ASP A 131 -13.12 -4.40 14.35
CA ASP A 131 -13.99 -3.83 13.33
C ASP A 131 -13.34 -3.92 11.94
N LEU A 132 -13.29 -5.14 11.38
CA LEU A 132 -13.01 -5.34 9.98
C LEU A 132 -14.36 -5.19 9.30
N GLY A 133 -14.62 -4.07 8.63
CA GLY A 133 -15.89 -3.80 7.94
C GLY A 133 -16.28 -4.79 6.82
N ASP A 134 -15.62 -5.95 6.76
CA ASP A 134 -15.85 -7.06 5.85
C ASP A 134 -16.33 -8.31 6.63
N ARG A 135 -17.66 -8.48 6.66
CA ARG A 135 -18.34 -9.60 7.32
C ARG A 135 -17.91 -10.97 6.77
N GLU A 136 -17.57 -11.05 5.48
CA GLU A 136 -17.17 -12.32 4.84
C GLU A 136 -15.81 -12.79 5.37
N LEU A 137 -14.88 -11.86 5.58
CA LEU A 137 -13.57 -12.15 6.17
C LEU A 137 -13.70 -12.61 7.63
N GLU A 138 -14.57 -11.97 8.42
CA GLU A 138 -14.85 -12.36 9.80
C GLU A 138 -15.44 -13.79 9.88
N GLU A 139 -16.46 -14.08 9.07
CA GLU A 139 -17.06 -15.42 8.98
C GLU A 139 -16.02 -16.50 8.61
N ARG A 140 -15.09 -16.19 7.69
CA ARG A 140 -14.00 -17.10 7.30
C ARG A 140 -12.99 -17.34 8.42
N ILE A 141 -12.64 -16.29 9.17
CA ILE A 141 -11.74 -16.42 10.33
C ILE A 141 -12.39 -17.27 11.41
N GLU A 142 -13.67 -17.03 11.70
CA GLU A 142 -14.43 -17.82 12.68
C GLU A 142 -14.54 -19.29 12.26
N ALA A 143 -14.88 -19.55 11.00
CA ALA A 143 -14.96 -20.91 10.45
C ALA A 143 -13.62 -21.64 10.57
N TRP A 144 -12.50 -20.97 10.28
CA TRP A 144 -11.16 -21.54 10.43
C TRP A 144 -10.83 -21.82 11.90
N LEU A 145 -11.07 -20.85 12.78
CA LEU A 145 -10.79 -21.01 14.21
C LEU A 145 -11.72 -22.04 14.87
N ALA A 146 -12.87 -22.38 14.29
CA ALA A 146 -13.74 -23.44 14.78
C ALA A 146 -13.22 -24.86 14.45
N LEU A 147 -12.24 -24.99 13.54
CA LEU A 147 -11.68 -26.30 13.20
C LEU A 147 -10.94 -26.93 14.39
N PRO A 148 -11.04 -28.26 14.57
CA PRO A 148 -10.29 -28.95 15.61
C PRO A 148 -8.79 -28.88 15.32
N ALA A 149 -8.00 -28.60 16.36
CA ALA A 149 -6.54 -28.65 16.25
C ALA A 149 -6.08 -30.11 16.02
N ARG A 150 -5.14 -30.29 15.09
CA ARG A 150 -4.54 -31.61 14.80
C ARG A 150 -3.08 -31.63 15.23
N GLU A 151 -2.73 -32.51 16.16
CA GLU A 151 -1.34 -32.65 16.57
C GLU A 151 -0.48 -33.12 15.38
N PRO A 152 0.68 -32.48 15.12
CA PRO A 152 1.56 -32.90 14.05
C PRO A 152 2.25 -34.22 14.39
N ASP A 153 2.46 -35.06 13.39
CA ASP A 153 3.17 -36.33 13.56
C ASP A 153 4.63 -36.10 14.00
N PRO A 154 5.06 -36.60 15.18
CA PRO A 154 6.42 -36.42 15.69
C PRO A 154 7.51 -36.98 14.78
N SER A 155 7.18 -37.97 13.93
CA SER A 155 8.11 -38.57 12.98
C SER A 155 8.54 -37.59 11.86
N PHE A 156 7.79 -36.50 11.66
CA PHE A 156 8.12 -35.45 10.69
C PHE A 156 9.27 -34.54 11.15
N ALA A 157 9.52 -34.46 12.45
CA ALA A 157 10.55 -33.60 13.04
C ALA A 157 11.97 -34.18 12.82
N THR A 158 12.45 -34.20 11.58
CA THR A 158 13.76 -34.74 11.23
C THR A 158 14.85 -33.65 11.21
N GLU A 159 16.06 -34.01 11.65
CA GLU A 159 17.24 -33.14 11.63
C GLU A 159 17.96 -33.12 10.27
N GLN A 160 17.23 -33.41 9.18
CA GLN A 160 17.87 -33.48 7.87
C GLN A 160 18.54 -32.14 7.55
N VAL A 161 19.81 -32.20 7.13
CA VAL A 161 20.65 -31.02 6.90
C VAL A 161 20.07 -30.20 5.77
N TRP A 162 19.34 -29.16 6.16
CA TRP A 162 18.88 -28.12 5.27
C TRP A 162 20.08 -27.34 4.75
N LYS A 163 20.28 -27.32 3.43
CA LYS A 163 21.40 -26.63 2.79
C LYS A 163 20.93 -25.30 2.20
N PRO A 164 21.51 -24.16 2.61
CA PRO A 164 21.39 -22.90 1.88
C PRO A 164 21.76 -23.10 0.41
N GLY A 165 21.04 -22.44 -0.48
CA GLY A 165 21.23 -22.48 -1.92
C GLY A 165 20.58 -21.24 -2.55
N PRO A 166 20.63 -21.09 -3.88
CA PRO A 166 20.22 -19.88 -4.61
C PRO A 166 18.67 -19.74 -4.70
N TRP A 167 17.99 -19.99 -3.59
CA TRP A 167 16.55 -20.16 -3.45
C TRP A 167 15.90 -19.15 -2.49
N LEU A 168 16.68 -18.25 -1.89
CA LEU A 168 16.19 -17.00 -1.27
C LEU A 168 15.63 -15.99 -2.31
N THR A 169 15.47 -16.47 -3.55
CA THR A 169 14.78 -15.94 -4.73
C THR A 169 15.55 -14.88 -5.52
N SER A 170 15.04 -14.62 -6.73
CA SER A 170 15.50 -13.72 -7.81
C SER A 170 15.87 -12.27 -7.42
N TRP A 171 15.90 -11.97 -6.12
CA TRP A 171 16.17 -10.70 -5.49
C TRP A 171 17.60 -10.64 -4.96
N GLU A 172 18.35 -11.75 -4.92
CA GLU A 172 19.79 -11.72 -4.62
C GLU A 172 20.58 -10.86 -5.63
N SER A 173 20.10 -10.76 -6.87
CA SER A 173 20.60 -9.82 -7.89
C SER A 173 20.04 -8.39 -7.73
N SER A 174 19.15 -8.18 -6.75
CA SER A 174 18.36 -6.96 -6.51
C SER A 174 18.40 -6.51 -5.04
N ILE A 175 19.37 -6.99 -4.24
CA ILE A 175 19.51 -6.59 -2.84
C ILE A 175 19.88 -5.09 -2.84
N PRO A 176 19.13 -4.22 -2.15
CA PRO A 176 19.57 -2.84 -1.93
C PRO A 176 20.95 -2.88 -1.24
N PRO A 177 21.88 -1.98 -1.57
CA PRO A 177 23.18 -1.97 -0.91
C PRO A 177 23.00 -1.89 0.61
N ASP A 178 23.90 -2.57 1.33
CA ASP A 178 23.90 -2.66 2.78
C ASP A 178 23.77 -1.25 3.39
N ARG A 179 22.66 -1.00 4.09
CA ARG A 179 22.40 0.28 4.75
C ARG A 179 22.89 0.15 6.19
N GLU A 180 23.62 1.15 6.67
CA GLU A 180 23.94 1.29 8.09
C GLU A 180 22.64 1.21 8.92
N ARG A 181 22.74 0.62 10.10
CA ARG A 181 21.61 0.46 11.03
C ARG A 181 22.04 1.00 12.38
N TYR A 182 21.14 1.70 13.05
CA TYR A 182 21.38 2.26 14.38
C TYR A 182 20.22 1.95 15.31
N PHE A 183 20.51 1.89 16.61
CA PHE A 183 19.50 1.70 17.63
C PHE A 183 18.99 3.06 18.10
N SER A 184 17.67 3.26 18.14
CA SER A 184 17.05 4.50 18.62
C SER A 184 16.07 4.19 19.75
N HIS A 185 16.24 4.84 20.90
CA HIS A 185 15.35 4.65 22.05
C HIS A 185 14.18 5.64 22.01
N SER A 186 12.95 5.12 21.88
CA SER A 186 11.73 5.91 22.06
C SER A 186 11.39 6.04 23.53
N GLY A 187 11.47 7.26 24.06
CA GLY A 187 11.08 7.57 25.44
C GLY A 187 9.58 7.43 25.70
N ILE A 188 8.75 7.62 24.68
CA ILE A 188 7.28 7.51 24.78
C ILE A 188 6.87 6.04 24.92
N GLU A 189 7.43 5.17 24.11
CA GLU A 189 7.10 3.74 24.15
C GLU A 189 7.96 2.96 25.13
N ARG A 190 9.02 3.58 25.68
CA ARG A 190 10.09 2.93 26.46
C ARG A 190 10.69 1.73 25.70
N ARG A 191 10.88 1.89 24.39
CA ARG A 191 11.32 0.83 23.47
C ARG A 191 12.54 1.27 22.66
N THR A 192 13.43 0.33 22.36
CA THR A 192 14.58 0.56 21.48
C THR A 192 14.29 -0.04 20.11
N TRP A 193 14.39 0.78 19.08
CA TRP A 193 14.13 0.47 17.68
C TRP A 193 15.43 0.24 16.92
N LEU A 194 15.47 -0.72 15.99
CA LEU A 194 16.55 -0.84 15.01
C LEU A 194 16.12 -0.12 13.73
N LEU A 195 16.67 1.06 13.49
CA LEU A 195 16.34 1.91 12.34
C LEU A 195 17.39 1.73 11.24
N THR A 196 16.96 1.87 9.98
CA THR A 196 17.85 1.82 8.81
C THR A 196 18.22 3.24 8.39
N GLY A 197 19.51 3.53 8.24
CA GLY A 197 20.04 4.84 7.93
C GLY A 197 21.27 5.18 8.79
N GLN A 198 21.79 6.38 8.63
CA GLN A 198 22.77 6.92 9.58
C GLN A 198 22.05 7.42 10.82
N GLU A 199 22.61 7.12 11.99
CA GLU A 199 22.16 7.72 13.24
C GLU A 199 22.18 9.25 13.09
N PRO A 200 21.06 9.94 13.35
CA PRO A 200 21.03 11.40 13.35
C PRO A 200 22.10 11.87 14.33
N ARG A 201 23.15 12.51 13.80
CA ARG A 201 24.11 13.21 14.67
C ARG A 201 23.36 14.38 15.28
N ASP A 202 23.46 14.53 16.59
CA ASP A 202 22.83 15.57 17.39
C ASP A 202 23.07 16.98 16.81
N GLU A 203 22.27 17.37 15.84
CA GLU A 203 22.18 18.74 15.33
C GLU A 203 20.69 19.11 15.34
N MET A 204 20.31 19.61 16.51
CA MET A 204 19.07 20.28 16.88
C MET A 204 17.84 19.39 17.05
N GLU A 205 17.56 19.15 18.33
CA GLU A 205 16.22 18.96 18.90
C GLU A 205 15.28 20.07 18.41
N ASP A 206 14.70 19.89 17.22
CA ASP A 206 13.37 20.45 16.97
C ASP A 206 12.39 19.35 17.35
N GLU A 207 11.59 19.64 18.38
CA GLU A 207 10.49 18.85 18.90
C GLU A 207 9.45 18.58 17.80
N GLU A 208 9.73 17.68 16.86
CA GLU A 208 8.72 17.17 15.97
C GLU A 208 7.88 16.14 16.71
N GLU A 209 6.65 16.56 17.03
CA GLU A 209 5.55 15.73 17.46
C GLU A 209 5.59 14.38 16.75
N ASN A 210 5.96 13.35 17.50
CA ASN A 210 5.91 11.96 17.10
C ASN A 210 4.44 11.57 16.92
N PHE A 211 3.83 11.94 15.79
CA PHE A 211 2.52 11.46 15.37
C PHE A 211 2.63 9.93 15.26
N GLY A 212 1.89 9.25 16.14
CA GLY A 212 2.06 7.84 16.45
C GLY A 212 2.10 6.92 15.23
N GLY A 213 2.83 5.81 15.37
CA GLY A 213 3.07 4.76 14.36
C GLY A 213 1.82 4.14 13.73
N GLY A 214 1.17 4.90 12.85
CA GLY A 214 0.16 4.46 11.89
C GLY A 214 0.81 3.90 10.63
N TYR A 215 0.02 3.15 9.86
CA TYR A 215 0.37 2.67 8.53
C TYR A 215 0.71 3.85 7.60
N ASP A 216 1.96 3.91 7.15
CA ASP A 216 2.41 4.92 6.18
C ASP A 216 1.94 4.53 4.77
N ASN A 217 0.70 4.91 4.44
CA ASN A 217 0.10 4.68 3.13
C ASN A 217 0.57 5.67 2.05
N ALA A 218 1.51 6.59 2.34
CA ALA A 218 1.98 7.56 1.35
C ALA A 218 2.47 6.94 0.03
N PRO A 219 3.18 5.79 0.03
CA PRO A 219 3.57 5.09 -1.20
C PRO A 219 2.38 4.71 -2.09
N GLU A 220 1.31 4.18 -1.47
CA GLU A 220 0.10 3.72 -2.16
C GLU A 220 -0.64 4.90 -2.80
N ILE A 221 -0.92 5.94 -2.02
CA ILE A 221 -1.59 7.15 -2.51
C ILE A 221 -0.76 7.79 -3.63
N ALA A 222 0.56 7.92 -3.44
CA ALA A 222 1.44 8.48 -4.47
C ALA A 222 1.47 7.61 -5.73
N SER A 223 1.44 6.28 -5.61
CA SER A 223 1.41 5.35 -6.75
C SER A 223 0.17 5.57 -7.61
N ASN A 224 -0.98 5.68 -6.95
CA ASN A 224 -2.24 5.93 -7.63
C ASN A 224 -2.20 7.31 -8.29
N VAL A 225 -1.88 8.38 -7.55
CA VAL A 225 -1.81 9.75 -8.09
C VAL A 225 -0.83 9.85 -9.27
N VAL A 226 0.36 9.23 -9.18
CA VAL A 226 1.33 9.21 -10.29
C VAL A 226 0.80 8.48 -11.52
N ALA A 227 0.01 7.40 -11.35
CA ALA A 227 -0.59 6.68 -12.47
C ALA A 227 -1.60 7.54 -13.27
N CYS A 228 -2.24 8.50 -12.59
CA CYS A 228 -3.17 9.47 -13.18
C CYS A 228 -2.52 10.85 -13.39
N TRP A 229 -1.22 11.00 -13.19
CA TRP A 229 -0.56 12.29 -13.37
C TRP A 229 -0.37 12.60 -14.86
N PRO A 230 -0.49 13.88 -15.30
CA PRO A 230 -0.36 14.21 -16.72
C PRO A 230 1.06 13.99 -17.29
N ASN A 231 2.08 14.13 -16.44
CA ASN A 231 3.48 13.97 -16.83
C ASN A 231 3.98 12.55 -16.55
N PRO A 232 4.85 11.99 -17.42
CA PRO A 232 5.40 10.65 -17.21
C PRO A 232 6.30 10.59 -15.95
N PRO A 233 6.45 9.42 -15.31
CA PRO A 233 7.28 9.26 -14.10
C PRO A 233 8.73 9.75 -14.26
N LYS A 234 9.25 9.75 -15.48
CA LYS A 234 10.58 10.28 -15.80
C LYS A 234 10.71 11.78 -15.49
N GLU A 235 9.72 12.57 -15.87
CA GLU A 235 9.70 14.02 -15.63
C GLU A 235 9.47 14.33 -14.15
N ILE A 236 8.64 13.53 -13.49
CA ILE A 236 8.40 13.63 -12.04
C ILE A 236 9.71 13.40 -11.29
N ALA A 237 10.43 12.33 -11.60
CA ALA A 237 11.72 12.03 -10.98
C ALA A 237 12.75 13.15 -11.20
N GLN A 238 12.83 13.68 -12.43
CA GLN A 238 13.70 14.81 -12.75
C GLN A 238 13.35 16.06 -11.93
N SER A 239 12.05 16.37 -11.78
CA SER A 239 11.55 17.51 -11.00
C SER A 239 11.83 17.42 -9.50
N LEU A 240 12.10 16.21 -9.01
CA LEU A 240 12.46 15.90 -7.62
C LEU A 240 13.98 15.77 -7.41
N GLY A 241 14.78 15.88 -8.49
CA GLY A 241 16.21 15.61 -8.41
C GLY A 241 16.53 14.17 -7.98
N THR A 242 15.68 13.20 -8.36
CA THR A 242 15.83 11.78 -8.07
C THR A 242 15.92 10.95 -9.36
N THR A 243 16.24 9.66 -9.22
CA THR A 243 16.22 8.74 -10.37
C THR A 243 14.83 8.15 -10.55
N VAL A 244 14.46 7.81 -11.80
CA VAL A 244 13.19 7.12 -12.10
C VAL A 244 13.07 5.82 -11.30
N LYS A 245 14.20 5.11 -11.12
CA LYS A 245 14.27 3.88 -10.34
C LYS A 245 13.96 4.10 -8.85
N ALA A 246 14.51 5.17 -8.26
CA ALA A 246 14.23 5.52 -6.88
C ALA A 246 12.77 5.96 -6.68
N LEU A 247 12.21 6.71 -7.62
CA LEU A 247 10.78 7.04 -7.61
C LEU A 247 9.93 5.76 -7.70
N GLN A 248 10.20 4.87 -8.66
CA GLN A 248 9.42 3.64 -8.80
C GLN A 248 9.52 2.73 -7.57
N TRP A 249 10.70 2.66 -6.94
CA TRP A 249 10.84 1.92 -5.69
C TRP A 249 10.02 2.50 -4.56
N PHE A 250 9.86 3.82 -4.50
CA PHE A 250 8.95 4.42 -3.55
C PHE A 250 7.50 4.07 -3.85
N LEU A 251 7.05 4.25 -5.10
CA LEU A 251 5.65 3.98 -5.49
C LEU A 251 5.26 2.49 -5.37
N ASP A 252 6.24 1.58 -5.46
CA ASP A 252 6.03 0.14 -5.27
C ASP A 252 6.14 -0.30 -3.79
N ASP A 253 6.32 0.64 -2.86
CA ASP A 253 6.61 0.41 -1.45
C ASP A 253 7.83 -0.50 -1.21
N LYS A 254 8.87 -0.31 -2.02
CA LYS A 254 10.14 -1.06 -1.96
C LYS A 254 11.25 -0.28 -1.26
N ALA A 255 11.25 1.05 -1.36
CA ALA A 255 12.24 1.90 -0.69
C ALA A 255 11.72 3.32 -0.48
N SER A 256 11.97 3.89 0.70
CA SER A 256 11.69 5.30 0.97
C SER A 256 12.58 6.22 0.13
N LEU A 257 12.01 7.34 -0.30
CA LEU A 257 12.79 8.49 -0.78
C LEU A 257 13.51 9.17 0.38
N ASP A 258 14.59 9.88 0.07
CA ASP A 258 15.17 10.86 0.99
C ASP A 258 14.09 11.80 1.54
N ARG A 259 14.19 12.17 2.82
CA ARG A 259 13.17 12.94 3.54
C ARG A 259 12.76 14.20 2.78
N SER A 260 13.73 14.96 2.28
CA SER A 260 13.46 16.20 1.53
C SER A 260 12.73 15.91 0.21
N ARG A 261 13.11 14.84 -0.48
CA ARG A 261 12.50 14.42 -1.75
C ARG A 261 11.11 13.82 -1.57
N ARG A 262 10.89 13.12 -0.46
CA ARG A 262 9.59 12.59 -0.08
C ARG A 262 8.62 13.73 0.15
N PHE A 263 8.96 14.71 1.00
CA PHE A 263 8.09 15.87 1.21
C PHE A 263 7.85 16.65 -0.07
N ALA A 264 8.89 16.85 -0.89
CA ALA A 264 8.74 17.52 -2.18
C ALA A 264 7.84 16.74 -3.17
N LEU A 265 7.79 15.41 -3.07
CA LEU A 265 6.87 14.58 -3.86
C LEU A 265 5.44 14.73 -3.35
N LEU A 266 5.21 14.56 -2.05
CA LEU A 266 3.87 14.64 -1.46
C LEU A 266 3.23 16.02 -1.67
N ASP A 267 3.99 17.10 -1.44
CA ASP A 267 3.55 18.48 -1.71
C ASP A 267 3.21 18.68 -3.19
N MET A 268 4.05 18.18 -4.11
CA MET A 268 3.80 18.29 -5.55
C MET A 268 2.54 17.56 -5.98
N LEU A 269 2.28 16.38 -5.40
CA LEU A 269 1.11 15.56 -5.70
C LEU A 269 -0.16 16.02 -4.97
N GLY A 270 -0.06 16.97 -4.04
CA GLY A 270 -1.18 17.41 -3.20
C GLY A 270 -1.66 16.31 -2.25
N ILE A 271 -0.72 15.58 -1.66
CA ILE A 271 -0.96 14.52 -0.68
C ILE A 271 -0.62 15.07 0.70
N ASP A 272 -1.61 15.12 1.58
CA ASP A 272 -1.44 15.61 2.95
C ASP A 272 -1.71 14.48 3.95
N PHE A 273 -1.22 14.66 5.18
CA PHE A 273 -1.55 13.78 6.28
C PHE A 273 -2.89 14.20 6.88
N ASP A 274 -3.89 13.31 6.86
CA ASP A 274 -5.16 13.53 7.53
C ASP A 274 -5.03 13.14 9.01
N GLU A 275 -4.90 14.14 9.88
CA GLU A 275 -4.79 13.94 11.33
C GLU A 275 -5.98 13.18 11.93
N ARG A 276 -7.17 13.24 11.33
CA ARG A 276 -8.38 12.59 11.84
C ARG A 276 -8.38 11.10 11.54
N LEU A 277 -7.87 10.71 10.37
CA LEU A 277 -7.79 9.31 9.92
C LEU A 277 -6.44 8.67 10.25
N GLY A 278 -5.43 9.47 10.59
CA GLY A 278 -4.09 9.01 10.92
C GLY A 278 -3.35 8.41 9.71
N CYS A 279 -3.69 8.85 8.50
CA CYS A 279 -3.11 8.37 7.24
C CYS A 279 -2.98 9.50 6.21
N TYR A 280 -2.16 9.30 5.19
CA TYR A 280 -2.08 10.21 4.05
C TYR A 280 -3.30 10.07 3.15
N ALA A 281 -3.76 11.18 2.57
CA ALA A 281 -4.85 11.21 1.61
C ALA A 281 -4.53 12.18 0.47
N ALA A 282 -5.07 11.92 -0.71
CA ALA A 282 -5.02 12.87 -1.82
C ALA A 282 -5.99 14.03 -1.51
N SER A 283 -5.46 15.19 -1.15
CA SER A 283 -6.27 16.37 -0.81
C SER A 283 -6.58 17.24 -2.03
N GLY A 284 -5.70 17.23 -3.03
CA GLY A 284 -5.78 18.15 -4.16
C GLY A 284 -5.68 19.63 -3.74
N PRO A 285 -6.03 20.60 -4.60
CA PRO A 285 -6.52 20.42 -5.97
C PRO A 285 -5.43 20.00 -6.97
N CYS A 286 -5.80 19.21 -7.97
CA CYS A 286 -4.89 18.77 -9.04
C CYS A 286 -5.62 18.61 -10.40
N VAL A 287 -4.82 18.53 -11.47
CA VAL A 287 -5.26 18.05 -12.79
C VAL A 287 -4.78 16.62 -12.97
N LEU A 288 -5.69 15.72 -13.32
CA LEU A 288 -5.43 14.30 -13.52
C LEU A 288 -5.74 13.89 -14.96
N VAL A 289 -5.19 12.76 -15.41
CA VAL A 289 -5.48 12.12 -16.69
C VAL A 289 -5.97 10.71 -16.44
N ALA A 290 -7.11 10.37 -17.02
CA ALA A 290 -7.71 9.05 -16.94
C ALA A 290 -6.94 8.04 -17.81
N ASN A 291 -5.90 7.43 -17.25
CA ASN A 291 -5.06 6.44 -17.95
C ASN A 291 -5.43 4.99 -17.63
N LYS A 292 -5.84 4.72 -16.38
CA LYS A 292 -6.13 3.37 -15.88
C LYS A 292 -7.35 3.40 -14.96
N PRO A 293 -8.32 2.48 -15.13
CA PRO A 293 -9.55 2.48 -14.33
C PRO A 293 -9.33 2.33 -12.82
N GLY A 294 -8.52 1.36 -12.39
CA GLY A 294 -8.30 1.08 -10.96
C GLY A 294 -7.71 2.27 -10.20
N PRO A 295 -6.50 2.76 -10.58
CA PRO A 295 -5.93 3.94 -9.94
C PRO A 295 -6.83 5.19 -10.00
N LEU A 296 -7.66 5.33 -11.04
CA LEU A 296 -8.61 6.44 -11.12
C LEU A 296 -9.71 6.33 -10.05
N GLU A 297 -10.30 5.14 -9.89
CA GLU A 297 -11.32 4.84 -8.88
C GLU A 297 -10.78 5.02 -7.46
N ASP A 298 -9.55 4.55 -7.20
CA ASP A 298 -8.89 4.67 -5.90
C ASP A 298 -8.66 6.15 -5.53
N ILE A 299 -8.04 6.95 -6.41
CA ILE A 299 -7.80 8.38 -6.15
C ILE A 299 -9.10 9.15 -6.01
N TYR A 300 -10.10 8.84 -6.84
CA TYR A 300 -11.39 9.50 -6.77
C TYR A 300 -12.03 9.25 -5.40
N THR A 301 -11.98 8.02 -4.91
CA THR A 301 -12.46 7.65 -3.57
C THR A 301 -11.70 8.42 -2.49
N ASP A 302 -10.37 8.49 -2.56
CA ASP A 302 -9.55 9.21 -1.58
C ASP A 302 -9.84 10.72 -1.56
N MET A 303 -9.92 11.35 -2.74
CA MET A 303 -10.14 12.79 -2.87
C MET A 303 -11.52 13.23 -2.39
N THR A 304 -12.50 12.33 -2.49
CA THR A 304 -13.91 12.60 -2.21
C THR A 304 -14.41 11.91 -0.94
N GLY A 305 -13.56 11.22 -0.18
CA GLY A 305 -13.99 10.44 0.98
C GLY A 305 -15.05 9.38 0.64
N GLY A 306 -15.09 8.88 -0.60
CA GLY A 306 -16.04 7.86 -1.05
C GLY A 306 -17.46 8.36 -1.34
N GLY A 307 -17.64 9.62 -1.74
CA GLY A 307 -18.94 10.13 -2.19
C GLY A 307 -19.24 11.61 -1.90
N ASP A 308 -18.29 12.34 -1.33
CA ASP A 308 -18.41 13.76 -0.98
C ASP A 308 -18.13 14.68 -2.17
N ALA A 309 -18.51 14.28 -3.39
CA ALA A 309 -18.38 15.06 -4.62
C ALA A 309 -19.49 14.72 -5.63
N TRP A 310 -19.69 15.61 -6.60
CA TRP A 310 -20.71 15.52 -7.66
C TRP A 310 -20.07 15.78 -9.03
N PRO A 311 -19.22 14.85 -9.51
CA PRO A 311 -18.42 15.12 -10.69
C PRO A 311 -19.28 15.25 -11.93
N CYS A 312 -18.95 16.20 -12.80
CA CYS A 312 -19.68 16.43 -14.06
C CYS A 312 -18.71 16.73 -15.20
N GLU A 313 -19.04 16.24 -16.39
CA GLU A 313 -18.34 16.60 -17.62
C GLU A 313 -18.72 18.00 -18.07
N LEU A 314 -17.73 18.85 -18.32
CA LEU A 314 -17.95 20.21 -18.80
C LEU A 314 -17.96 20.22 -20.33
N VAL A 315 -19.00 20.80 -20.92
CA VAL A 315 -19.13 21.04 -22.36
C VAL A 315 -19.49 22.51 -22.58
N PRO A 316 -18.90 23.21 -23.57
CA PRO A 316 -19.27 24.59 -23.82
C PRO A 316 -20.72 24.69 -24.28
N ALA A 317 -21.50 25.60 -23.69
CA ALA A 317 -22.90 25.84 -24.07
C ALA A 317 -23.05 26.33 -25.52
N LYS A 318 -21.98 26.93 -26.07
CA LYS A 318 -21.90 27.37 -27.47
C LYS A 318 -20.50 27.09 -28.03
N GLY A 319 -20.45 26.67 -29.28
CA GLY A 319 -19.20 26.33 -29.97
C GLY A 319 -18.88 24.83 -29.90
N GLN A 320 -17.68 24.46 -30.35
CA GLN A 320 -17.22 23.07 -30.33
C GLN A 320 -16.40 22.81 -29.07
N ALA A 321 -16.63 21.64 -28.46
CA ALA A 321 -15.77 21.10 -27.42
C ALA A 321 -14.39 20.73 -27.99
N ASP A 322 -13.39 20.57 -27.11
CA ASP A 322 -12.07 20.10 -27.48
C ASP A 322 -12.18 18.71 -28.14
N PRO A 323 -11.63 18.51 -29.35
CA PRO A 323 -11.74 17.24 -30.06
C PRO A 323 -10.86 16.13 -29.45
N SER A 324 -9.90 16.48 -28.59
CA SER A 324 -8.90 15.57 -28.01
C SER A 324 -9.24 15.17 -26.57
N TRP A 325 -9.85 16.07 -25.80
CA TRP A 325 -10.07 15.90 -24.36
C TRP A 325 -11.50 16.19 -23.94
N ARG A 326 -12.04 15.30 -23.10
CA ARG A 326 -13.19 15.56 -22.22
C ARG A 326 -12.67 16.03 -20.87
N TYR A 327 -13.29 17.07 -20.31
CA TYR A 327 -12.90 17.63 -19.02
C TYR A 327 -13.99 17.36 -18.00
N VAL A 328 -13.67 16.62 -16.95
CA VAL A 328 -14.58 16.32 -15.85
C VAL A 328 -14.15 17.14 -14.64
N LEU A 329 -15.07 17.94 -14.11
CA LEU A 329 -14.89 18.66 -12.86
C LEU A 329 -15.14 17.68 -11.70
N ILE A 330 -14.20 17.58 -10.77
CA ILE A 330 -14.37 16.89 -9.48
C ILE A 330 -14.48 17.98 -8.42
N ASN A 331 -15.65 18.10 -7.80
CA ASN A 331 -16.04 19.20 -6.90
C ASN A 331 -16.35 18.67 -5.48
N PRO A 332 -15.32 18.26 -4.73
CA PRO A 332 -15.50 17.77 -3.37
C PRO A 332 -16.05 18.85 -2.43
N HIS A 333 -16.87 18.48 -1.45
CA HIS A 333 -17.40 19.41 -0.47
C HIS A 333 -16.29 19.94 0.43
N SER A 334 -16.33 21.24 0.73
CA SER A 334 -15.35 21.99 1.52
C SER A 334 -13.91 21.97 0.99
N ARG A 335 -13.68 21.51 -0.24
CA ARG A 335 -12.35 21.41 -0.86
C ARG A 335 -12.32 22.06 -2.26
N PRO A 336 -11.17 22.60 -2.70
CA PRO A 336 -11.06 23.18 -4.05
C PRO A 336 -11.26 22.13 -5.15
N PRO A 337 -11.73 22.54 -6.34
CA PRO A 337 -12.01 21.62 -7.43
C PRO A 337 -10.74 21.03 -8.05
N SER A 338 -10.87 19.81 -8.54
CA SER A 338 -9.86 19.16 -9.39
C SER A 338 -10.45 18.88 -10.77
N ILE A 339 -9.60 18.72 -11.79
CA ILE A 339 -10.05 18.45 -13.16
C ILE A 339 -9.44 17.14 -13.64
N LEU A 340 -10.30 16.22 -14.07
CA LEU A 340 -9.91 14.99 -14.74
C LEU A 340 -10.02 15.17 -16.25
N MET A 341 -8.92 14.93 -16.95
CA MET A 341 -8.84 14.89 -18.41
C MET A 341 -9.02 13.46 -18.89
N VAL A 342 -9.91 13.26 -19.85
CA VAL A 342 -10.18 11.94 -20.45
C VAL A 342 -10.03 12.06 -21.96
N ALA A 343 -9.19 11.23 -22.56
CA ALA A 343 -8.97 11.28 -24.00
C ALA A 343 -10.26 10.90 -24.77
N CYS A 344 -10.61 11.69 -25.77
CA CYS A 344 -11.76 11.41 -26.62
C CYS A 344 -11.59 10.07 -27.35
N GLY A 345 -12.58 9.18 -27.24
CA GLY A 345 -12.55 7.85 -27.85
C GLY A 345 -11.80 6.78 -27.06
N ASP A 346 -11.28 7.10 -25.86
CA ASP A 346 -10.78 6.07 -24.94
C ASP A 346 -11.94 5.28 -24.32
N LYS A 347 -11.71 3.98 -24.08
CA LYS A 347 -12.67 3.08 -23.42
C LYS A 347 -13.01 3.53 -21.99
N ILE A 348 -12.11 4.26 -21.33
CA ILE A 348 -12.37 4.80 -20.00
C ILE A 348 -13.47 5.87 -20.06
N ALA A 349 -13.59 6.60 -21.18
CA ALA A 349 -14.56 7.66 -21.35
C ALA A 349 -16.02 7.15 -21.34
N ASP A 350 -16.24 5.89 -21.74
CA ASP A 350 -17.56 5.24 -21.70
C ASP A 350 -17.91 4.68 -20.32
N ARG A 351 -16.92 4.61 -19.40
CA ARG A 351 -17.06 4.03 -18.06
C ARG A 351 -17.06 5.06 -16.93
N LEU A 352 -17.13 6.35 -17.25
CA LEU A 352 -17.05 7.41 -16.24
C LEU A 352 -18.13 7.30 -15.17
N GLY A 353 -19.36 6.91 -15.54
CA GLY A 353 -20.44 6.69 -14.58
C GLY A 353 -20.23 5.49 -13.66
N ASP A 354 -19.44 4.50 -14.08
CA ASP A 354 -19.09 3.34 -13.24
C ASP A 354 -17.91 3.65 -12.31
N LEU A 355 -16.98 4.51 -12.76
CA LEU A 355 -15.71 4.78 -12.07
C LEU A 355 -15.79 5.98 -11.11
N LEU A 356 -16.71 6.90 -11.34
CA LEU A 356 -16.88 8.12 -10.55
C LEU A 356 -18.24 8.08 -9.86
N LEU A 357 -18.25 7.76 -8.57
CA LEU A 357 -19.48 7.75 -7.76
C LEU A 357 -20.16 9.14 -7.83
N ASN A 358 -21.49 9.17 -7.96
CA ASN A 358 -22.28 10.41 -8.11
C ASN A 358 -21.99 11.22 -9.39
N PHE A 359 -21.50 10.58 -10.46
CA PHE A 359 -21.31 11.27 -11.74
C PHE A 359 -22.64 11.83 -12.27
N ASP A 360 -22.70 13.16 -12.36
CA ASP A 360 -23.88 13.96 -12.70
C ASP A 360 -24.03 14.19 -14.22
N GLY A 361 -23.28 13.43 -15.03
CA GLY A 361 -23.35 13.52 -16.48
C GLY A 361 -22.72 14.78 -17.05
N ILE A 362 -23.33 15.31 -18.11
CA ILE A 362 -22.81 16.43 -18.91
C ILE A 362 -23.44 17.74 -18.45
N ARG A 363 -22.60 18.73 -18.15
CA ARG A 363 -22.99 20.08 -17.80
C ARG A 363 -22.52 21.09 -18.83
N ARG A 364 -23.47 21.88 -19.34
CA ARG A 364 -23.18 22.99 -20.28
C ARG A 364 -22.70 24.21 -19.51
N VAL A 365 -21.55 24.75 -19.88
CA VAL A 365 -20.92 25.89 -19.20
C VAL A 365 -20.62 27.04 -20.14
N ASP A 366 -20.36 28.22 -19.59
CA ASP A 366 -19.94 29.38 -20.37
C ASP A 366 -18.67 29.06 -21.21
N PRO A 367 -18.62 29.41 -22.51
CA PRO A 367 -17.47 29.13 -23.36
C PRO A 367 -16.14 29.73 -22.87
N VAL A 368 -16.17 30.83 -22.11
CA VAL A 368 -14.99 31.43 -21.50
C VAL A 368 -14.47 30.54 -20.37
N LEU A 369 -15.37 30.04 -19.51
CA LEU A 369 -15.01 29.09 -18.45
C LEU A 369 -14.43 27.80 -19.06
N TYR A 370 -15.09 27.24 -20.08
CA TYR A 370 -14.60 26.04 -20.76
C TYR A 370 -13.20 26.23 -21.35
N ARG A 371 -12.94 27.37 -22.01
CA ARG A 371 -11.62 27.67 -22.57
C ARG A 371 -10.57 27.83 -21.47
N ASP A 372 -10.92 28.41 -20.32
CA ASP A 372 -9.97 28.56 -19.22
C ASP A 372 -9.68 27.24 -18.51
N VAL A 373 -10.66 26.32 -18.43
CA VAL A 373 -10.44 24.92 -18.03
C VAL A 373 -9.41 24.26 -18.94
N ALA A 374 -9.62 24.28 -20.26
CA ALA A 374 -8.69 23.70 -21.22
C ALA A 374 -7.28 24.33 -21.14
N SER A 375 -7.20 25.65 -21.02
CA SER A 375 -5.95 26.41 -20.84
C SER A 375 -5.25 26.05 -19.52
N THR A 376 -6.00 25.85 -18.44
CA THR A 376 -5.48 25.47 -17.13
C THR A 376 -4.93 24.05 -17.16
N CYS A 377 -5.66 23.11 -17.76
CA CYS A 377 -5.17 21.75 -18.02
C CYS A 377 -3.89 21.76 -18.85
N ALA A 378 -3.84 22.53 -19.94
CA ALA A 378 -2.65 22.65 -20.76
C ALA A 378 -1.44 23.19 -19.97
N LYS A 379 -1.64 24.18 -19.10
CA LYS A 379 -0.59 24.70 -18.19
C LYS A 379 -0.16 23.66 -17.17
N ALA A 380 -1.10 22.96 -16.56
CA ALA A 380 -0.83 21.92 -15.57
C ALA A 380 0.01 20.77 -16.15
N CYS A 381 -0.16 20.46 -17.43
CA CYS A 381 0.59 19.42 -18.13
C CYS A 381 2.02 19.83 -18.54
N GLN A 382 2.40 21.12 -18.44
CA GLN A 382 3.71 21.59 -18.93
C GLN A 382 4.88 21.00 -18.15
N SER A 383 4.71 20.79 -16.85
CA SER A 383 5.70 20.15 -15.99
C SER A 383 5.01 19.63 -14.71
N PRO A 384 5.59 18.62 -14.03
CA PRO A 384 5.02 18.09 -12.81
C PRO A 384 4.70 19.15 -11.74
N ARG A 385 5.58 20.16 -11.58
CA ARG A 385 5.39 21.25 -10.61
C ARG A 385 4.40 22.33 -11.05
N ALA A 386 4.02 22.37 -12.32
CA ALA A 386 3.06 23.36 -12.82
C ALA A 386 1.60 23.00 -12.44
N ASN A 387 1.34 21.74 -12.11
CA ASN A 387 0.00 21.22 -11.87
C ASN A 387 -0.74 21.94 -10.73
N GLY A 388 -0.27 21.79 -9.49
CA GLY A 388 -0.88 22.41 -8.31
C GLY A 388 -1.07 23.93 -8.43
N PRO A 389 -0.04 24.71 -8.82
CA PRO A 389 -0.20 26.16 -9.01
C PRO A 389 -1.23 26.53 -10.08
N ALA A 390 -1.30 25.80 -11.20
CA ALA A 390 -2.25 26.11 -12.27
C ALA A 390 -3.70 25.97 -11.80
N ILE A 391 -4.03 24.87 -11.11
CA ILE A 391 -5.40 24.61 -10.63
C ILE A 391 -5.77 25.48 -9.43
N ARG A 392 -4.82 25.82 -8.54
CA ARG A 392 -5.05 26.80 -7.46
C ARG A 392 -5.38 28.18 -8.04
N HIS A 393 -4.60 28.66 -9.01
CA HIS A 393 -4.88 29.92 -9.68
C HIS A 393 -6.22 29.92 -10.43
N PHE A 394 -6.64 28.78 -11.00
CA PHE A 394 -7.97 28.64 -11.60
C PHE A 394 -9.07 28.74 -10.53
N SER A 395 -8.91 28.01 -9.43
CA SER A 395 -9.85 28.04 -8.30
C SER A 395 -10.00 29.45 -7.72
N ASP A 396 -8.90 30.20 -7.59
CA ASP A 396 -8.92 31.58 -7.10
C ASP A 396 -9.63 32.55 -8.06
N ARG A 397 -9.41 32.41 -9.38
CA ARG A 397 -10.06 33.24 -10.41
C ARG A 397 -11.58 33.10 -10.39
N TYR A 398 -12.06 31.91 -10.07
CA TYR A 398 -13.47 31.54 -10.11
C TYR A 398 -14.01 31.20 -8.72
N LYS A 399 -13.43 31.77 -7.66
CA LYS A 399 -13.90 31.60 -6.29
C LYS A 399 -15.39 31.93 -6.10
N ASP A 400 -15.95 32.79 -6.95
CA ASP A 400 -17.36 33.17 -6.89
C ASP A 400 -18.31 32.05 -7.37
N LEU A 401 -17.77 31.01 -8.06
CA LEU A 401 -18.48 29.77 -8.38
C LEU A 401 -18.47 28.76 -7.22
N TRP A 402 -17.83 29.13 -6.10
CA TRP A 402 -17.90 28.41 -4.84
C TRP A 402 -19.17 28.81 -4.10
N ALA A 403 -20.17 27.93 -4.08
CA ALA A 403 -21.43 28.15 -3.38
C ALA A 403 -21.79 26.91 -2.56
N ASN A 404 -22.35 27.10 -1.37
CA ASN A 404 -22.74 26.01 -0.46
C ASN A 404 -21.61 24.98 -0.20
N CYS A 405 -20.38 25.49 0.01
CA CYS A 405 -19.19 24.67 0.23
C CYS A 405 -18.82 23.74 -0.93
N MET A 406 -19.34 23.95 -2.14
CA MET A 406 -19.00 23.17 -3.34
C MET A 406 -18.79 24.08 -4.55
N TRP A 407 -18.09 23.56 -5.55
CA TRP A 407 -17.97 24.23 -6.84
C TRP A 407 -19.17 23.91 -7.72
N LEU A 408 -19.92 24.96 -8.10
CA LEU A 408 -21.09 24.86 -8.96
C LEU A 408 -20.84 25.67 -10.25
N PRO A 409 -20.47 25.02 -11.36
CA PRO A 409 -20.15 25.73 -12.60
C PRO A 409 -21.39 26.28 -13.35
N GLY A 410 -22.55 26.40 -12.68
CA GLY A 410 -23.83 26.89 -13.21
C GLY A 410 -25.01 25.95 -12.92
N GLU A 411 -26.25 26.45 -13.02
CA GLU A 411 -27.49 25.67 -12.94
C GLU A 411 -27.65 24.77 -14.17
N ASN A 412 -28.18 23.56 -13.98
CA ASN A 412 -28.78 22.81 -15.07
C ASN A 412 -29.90 23.70 -15.62
N GLN A 413 -29.79 24.16 -16.87
CA GLN A 413 -31.01 24.51 -17.58
C GLN A 413 -31.77 23.19 -17.72
N ASP A 414 -32.75 22.99 -16.84
CA ASP A 414 -33.81 22.03 -17.03
C ASP A 414 -34.22 22.10 -18.50
N ASP A 415 -34.32 20.94 -19.14
CA ASP A 415 -35.14 20.77 -20.33
C ASP A 415 -36.60 21.01 -19.93
N GLY A 416 -36.94 22.28 -19.69
CA GLY A 416 -38.27 22.79 -19.45
C GLY A 416 -38.89 23.15 -20.80
N GLU A 417 -39.81 22.29 -21.23
CA GLU A 417 -40.90 22.55 -22.17
C GLU A 417 -40.53 23.02 -23.59
N ALA A 418 -40.62 22.07 -24.53
CA ALA A 418 -41.36 22.24 -25.79
C ALA A 418 -41.98 20.91 -26.24
#